data_AF-A0A7Y5BLA6-F1
#
_entry.id   AF-A0A7Y5BLA6-F1
#
_cell.length_a   1.000
_cell.length_b   1.000
_cell.length_c   1.000
_cell.angle_alpha   90.00
_cell.angle_beta   90.00
_cell.angle_gamma   90.00
#
_symmetry.space_group_name_H-M   'P 1'
#
loop_
_entity.id
_entity.type
_entity.pdbx_description
1 polymer ?
#
loop_
_entity_poly.entity_id
_entity_poly.type
_entity_poly.pdbx_seq_one_letter_code
_entity_poly.pdbx_strand_id
1 'polypeptide(L)'
;MEKIIIVGGVAGGATAAARIRRISEACEITIIEKGPYVSYANCGLPYFISGEIQKRSQLLLQTPDGFWGRYKIQVFIETEAVEINRENKKIKIQNSDGEKWLEYDKCILAQGGNPVIPELPGSNSPNVFKLWNVPDMDRIHDFINKEKPVSAVVVGGGFIGIEMGEAFHLRKLDTTIVELSNQVMATMDKEFGYYAQKKLESSGVKVIAGLGVKSIESSTKEVILSDGRKIPAGIVLFSVGVRPELNLAKSCGLEIGKSGGLLVNEYLQTSDPNIFAAGDMVEILHKVSGKKVRVPLAGPANRQGRIVGTNVLGGKIPYRGSIGTSVVKIFDSTLASTGLSEKAAVDAGFEVGVAIIHKNNHASYYPGSEEITLKLVYDKKNSRVLGAQGFGKSGVEKRIDVISVAIHGKMTLEDLSELDLAYSPPYSSANDPVNMIAFIAENSRSGFSPTVTSRELKNQFSENNSVLLDVRNLGEYSKGHILNSLNIPVDELRFRISEIPKNKKLFVYCRVGFRGHLATRILLQNGFKDVWNVSGGILSILAEGEFEEVKE
;
A
#
# COMPACT_ATOMS: atom_id res chain seq x y z
N MET A 1 0.25 23.68 36.71
CA MET A 1 0.51 23.79 35.26
C MET A 1 0.99 22.43 34.84
N GLU A 2 0.26 21.71 33.98
CA GLU A 2 0.60 20.33 33.62
C GLU A 2 1.75 20.34 32.60
N LYS A 3 2.83 19.60 32.88
CA LYS A 3 4.00 19.46 32.02
C LYS A 3 3.86 18.26 31.10
N ILE A 4 3.81 18.50 29.79
CA ILE A 4 3.66 17.45 28.78
C ILE A 4 4.90 17.40 27.91
N ILE A 5 5.56 16.23 27.93
CA ILE A 5 6.70 15.95 27.07
C ILE A 5 6.29 15.03 25.92
N ILE A 6 6.73 15.36 24.71
CA ILE A 6 6.47 14.62 23.48
C ILE A 6 7.81 14.23 22.86
N VAL A 7 8.03 12.94 22.65
CA VAL A 7 9.26 12.42 22.03
C VAL A 7 8.98 12.06 20.57
N GLY A 8 9.58 12.80 19.65
CA GLY A 8 9.34 12.75 18.20
C GLY A 8 8.42 13.88 17.73
N GLY A 9 8.93 14.74 16.85
CA GLY A 9 8.30 16.00 16.42
C GLY A 9 7.70 15.98 15.02
N VAL A 10 7.40 14.80 14.45
CA VAL A 10 6.82 14.63 13.11
C VAL A 10 5.32 14.27 13.20
N ALA A 11 4.80 13.31 12.45
CA ALA A 11 3.36 13.12 12.25
C ALA A 11 2.54 12.97 13.54
N GLY A 12 2.86 11.99 14.39
CA GLY A 12 2.13 11.72 15.63
C GLY A 12 2.31 12.84 16.66
N GLY A 13 3.57 13.14 17.00
CA GLY A 13 3.90 14.07 18.08
C GLY A 13 3.55 15.53 17.78
N ALA A 14 3.85 16.04 16.58
CA ALA A 14 3.47 17.41 16.21
C ALA A 14 1.95 17.61 16.23
N THR A 15 1.20 16.62 15.75
CA THR A 15 -0.27 16.66 15.77
C THR A 15 -0.81 16.64 17.18
N ALA A 16 -0.24 15.81 18.06
CA ALA A 16 -0.59 15.79 19.47
C ALA A 16 -0.30 17.13 20.15
N ALA A 17 0.90 17.69 19.96
CA ALA A 17 1.33 18.96 20.53
C ALA A 17 0.38 20.11 20.14
N ALA A 18 0.10 20.25 18.84
CA ALA A 18 -0.81 21.27 18.34
C ALA A 18 -2.25 21.07 18.86
N ARG A 19 -2.67 19.82 19.06
CA ARG A 19 -4.00 19.51 19.64
C ARG A 19 -4.07 19.89 21.11
N ILE A 20 -3.06 19.56 21.91
CA ILE A 20 -3.00 19.87 23.35
C ILE A 20 -3.14 21.38 23.56
N ARG A 21 -2.35 22.20 22.84
CA ARG A 21 -2.44 23.66 22.94
C ARG A 21 -3.86 24.18 22.66
N ARG A 22 -4.53 23.65 21.64
CA ARG A 22 -5.92 24.05 21.33
C ARG A 22 -6.95 23.61 22.37
N ILE A 23 -6.60 22.69 23.27
CA ILE A 23 -7.47 22.28 24.38
C ILE A 23 -7.17 23.10 25.64
N SER A 24 -5.90 23.39 25.92
CA SER A 24 -5.49 24.05 27.15
C SER A 24 -4.32 25.01 26.93
N GLU A 25 -4.53 26.27 27.28
CA GLU A 25 -3.47 27.28 27.32
C GLU A 25 -2.55 27.16 28.55
N ALA A 26 -2.99 26.43 29.57
CA ALA A 26 -2.26 26.27 30.82
C ALA A 26 -1.27 25.09 30.81
N CYS A 27 -1.09 24.39 29.69
CA CYS A 27 -0.11 23.31 29.61
C CYS A 27 1.27 23.86 29.22
N GLU A 28 2.31 23.34 29.85
CA GLU A 28 3.69 23.49 29.38
C GLU A 28 3.99 22.31 28.45
N ILE A 29 4.26 22.59 27.18
CA ILE A 29 4.39 21.56 26.15
C ILE A 29 5.81 21.60 25.58
N THR A 30 6.52 20.49 25.68
CA THR A 30 7.87 20.32 25.14
C THR A 30 7.89 19.18 24.12
N ILE A 31 8.43 19.46 22.92
CA ILE A 31 8.77 18.44 21.93
C ILE A 31 10.29 18.20 21.98
N ILE A 32 10.69 16.93 22.01
CA ILE A 32 12.08 16.48 21.88
C ILE A 32 12.19 15.75 20.53
N GLU A 33 13.04 16.26 19.65
CA GLU A 33 13.30 15.72 18.33
C GLU A 33 14.80 15.46 18.14
N LYS A 34 15.13 14.21 17.83
CA LYS A 34 16.52 13.78 17.62
C LYS A 34 17.13 14.42 16.38
N GLY A 35 16.33 14.61 15.34
CA GLY A 35 16.79 15.24 14.10
C GLY A 35 16.82 16.77 14.16
N PRO A 36 17.34 17.41 13.10
CA PRO A 36 17.41 18.86 13.00
C PRO A 36 16.07 19.52 12.59
N TYR A 37 15.04 18.73 12.27
CA TYR A 37 13.77 19.24 11.75
C TYR A 37 12.56 18.59 12.42
N VAL A 38 11.54 19.40 12.67
CA VAL A 38 10.20 18.97 13.09
C VAL A 38 9.19 19.16 11.96
N SER A 39 8.12 18.38 11.98
CA SER A 39 6.99 18.51 11.03
C SER A 39 7.42 18.62 9.57
N TYR A 40 8.35 17.78 9.13
CA TYR A 40 8.71 17.68 7.73
C TYR A 40 7.85 16.64 7.01
N ALA A 41 7.71 16.81 5.69
CA ALA A 41 6.91 15.94 4.84
C ALA A 41 7.70 14.69 4.42
N ASN A 42 7.73 13.64 5.26
CA ASN A 42 8.40 12.36 4.96
C ASN A 42 8.01 11.79 3.59
N CYS A 43 6.72 11.86 3.24
CA CYS A 43 6.21 11.36 1.97
C CYS A 43 6.68 12.19 0.77
N GLY A 44 7.20 13.40 0.99
CA GLY A 44 7.75 14.27 -0.05
C GLY A 44 9.22 13.99 -0.39
N LEU A 45 9.93 13.19 0.42
CA LEU A 45 11.38 13.00 0.25
C LEU A 45 11.76 12.36 -1.10
N PRO A 46 11.10 11.27 -1.57
CA PRO A 46 11.40 10.69 -2.88
C PRO A 46 11.17 11.68 -4.04
N TYR A 47 10.11 12.50 -3.94
CA TYR A 47 9.75 13.49 -4.95
C TYR A 47 10.68 14.70 -5.00
N PHE A 48 11.37 15.02 -3.91
CA PHE A 48 12.48 15.99 -3.95
C PHE A 48 13.72 15.37 -4.60
N ILE A 49 14.03 14.10 -4.29
CA ILE A 49 15.15 13.39 -4.91
C ILE A 49 14.94 13.24 -6.43
N SER A 50 13.71 12.96 -6.87
CA SER A 50 13.36 12.89 -8.30
C SER A 50 13.49 14.25 -9.01
N GLY A 51 13.37 15.34 -8.25
CA GLY A 51 13.31 16.71 -8.76
C GLY A 51 11.91 17.18 -9.11
N GLU A 52 10.84 16.43 -8.81
CA GLU A 52 9.45 16.90 -8.98
C GLU A 52 9.12 18.01 -7.97
N ILE A 53 9.53 17.86 -6.71
CA ILE A 53 9.52 18.93 -5.72
C ILE A 53 10.82 19.71 -5.86
N GLN A 54 10.72 20.93 -6.39
CA GLN A 54 11.89 21.75 -6.74
C GLN A 54 12.57 22.39 -5.53
N LYS A 55 11.82 22.68 -4.45
CA LYS A 55 12.33 23.45 -3.31
C LYS A 55 12.33 22.60 -2.05
N ARG A 56 13.52 22.38 -1.49
CA ARG A 56 13.71 21.69 -0.20
C ARG A 56 12.85 22.28 0.92
N SER A 57 12.69 23.61 0.94
CA SER A 57 11.87 24.31 1.94
C SER A 57 10.39 23.95 1.91
N GLN A 58 9.85 23.45 0.79
CA GLN A 58 8.46 22.97 0.72
C GLN A 58 8.22 21.73 1.58
N LEU A 59 9.28 21.01 1.94
CA LEU A 59 9.20 19.84 2.80
C LEU A 59 9.20 20.21 4.30
N LEU A 60 9.57 21.44 4.66
CA LEU A 60 9.66 21.89 6.05
C LEU A 60 8.40 22.67 6.42
N LEU A 61 7.42 22.00 7.03
CA LEU A 61 6.08 22.58 7.24
C LEU A 61 5.98 23.47 8.48
N GLN A 62 6.87 23.28 9.46
CA GLN A 62 7.00 24.09 10.67
C GLN A 62 8.48 24.18 11.11
N THR A 63 8.76 25.16 11.96
CA THR A 63 10.05 25.36 12.63
C THR A 63 9.83 25.46 14.14
N PRO A 64 10.88 25.31 14.97
CA PRO A 64 10.80 25.61 16.41
C PRO A 64 10.19 26.97 16.72
N ASP A 65 10.63 28.04 16.03
CA ASP A 65 10.06 29.38 16.19
C ASP A 65 8.60 29.46 15.77
N GLY A 66 8.22 28.75 14.70
CA GLY A 66 6.82 28.64 14.27
C GLY A 66 5.95 27.97 15.33
N PHE A 67 6.44 26.90 15.95
CA PHE A 67 5.78 26.23 17.07
C PHE A 67 5.66 27.15 18.30
N TRP A 68 6.71 27.88 18.65
CA TRP A 68 6.67 28.83 19.75
C TRP A 68 5.70 29.98 19.50
N GLY A 69 5.81 30.63 18.34
CA GLY A 69 5.01 31.80 17.99
C GLY A 69 3.52 31.47 17.87
N ARG A 70 3.18 30.33 17.26
CA ARG A 70 1.78 29.93 17.01
C ARG A 70 1.14 29.20 18.17
N TYR A 71 1.90 28.35 18.86
CA TYR A 71 1.37 27.40 19.81
C TYR A 71 2.03 27.44 21.19
N LYS A 72 3.00 28.32 21.45
CA LYS A 72 3.73 28.34 22.74
C LYS A 72 4.21 26.94 23.15
N ILE A 73 4.79 26.23 22.18
CA ILE A 73 5.38 24.91 22.36
C ILE A 73 6.90 25.06 22.27
N GLN A 74 7.60 24.60 23.30
CA GLN A 74 9.06 24.52 23.27
C GLN A 74 9.47 23.32 22.44
N VAL A 75 10.44 23.49 21.54
CA VAL A 75 10.95 22.41 20.70
C VAL A 75 12.46 22.32 20.88
N PHE A 76 12.95 21.16 21.26
CA PHE A 76 14.37 20.80 21.28
C PHE A 76 14.66 19.91 20.08
N ILE A 77 15.35 20.45 19.07
CA ILE A 77 15.89 19.70 17.93
C ILE A 77 17.31 19.23 18.25
N GLU A 78 17.85 18.29 17.45
CA GLU A 78 19.18 17.70 17.67
C GLU A 78 19.37 17.20 19.12
N THR A 79 18.26 16.73 19.70
CA THR A 79 18.15 16.37 21.12
C THR A 79 17.47 15.01 21.21
N GLU A 80 18.16 14.01 21.75
CA GLU A 80 17.65 12.66 21.89
C GLU A 80 17.14 12.40 23.30
N ALA A 81 15.96 11.79 23.42
CA ALA A 81 15.51 11.22 24.69
C ALA A 81 16.13 9.83 24.86
N VAL A 82 16.98 9.68 25.87
CA VAL A 82 17.81 8.48 26.07
C VAL A 82 17.34 7.60 27.22
N GLU A 83 16.60 8.14 28.19
CA GLU A 83 16.13 7.40 29.36
C GLU A 83 14.81 7.97 29.90
N ILE A 84 13.90 7.11 30.39
CA ILE A 84 12.69 7.51 31.13
C ILE A 84 12.73 6.87 32.51
N ASN A 85 12.73 7.69 33.55
CA ASN A 85 12.49 7.28 34.92
C ASN A 85 11.00 7.45 35.25
N ARG A 86 10.24 6.35 35.18
CA ARG A 86 8.77 6.36 35.37
C ARG A 86 8.38 6.72 36.80
N GLU A 87 9.12 6.22 37.80
CA GLU A 87 8.83 6.44 39.21
C GLU A 87 8.92 7.92 39.60
N ASN A 88 9.98 8.58 39.13
CA ASN A 88 10.21 9.99 39.40
C ASN A 88 9.59 10.92 38.34
N LYS A 89 8.94 10.36 37.32
CA LYS A 89 8.39 11.07 36.14
C LYS A 89 9.38 12.06 35.50
N LYS A 90 10.56 11.55 35.16
CA LYS A 90 11.60 12.33 34.48
C LYS A 90 12.05 11.66 33.20
N ILE A 91 12.42 12.45 32.21
CA ILE A 91 13.06 11.99 30.98
C ILE A 91 14.44 12.62 30.86
N LYS A 92 15.42 11.81 30.50
CA LYS A 92 16.79 12.25 30.24
C LYS A 92 16.93 12.58 28.77
N ILE A 93 17.32 13.81 28.48
CA ILE A 93 17.64 14.27 27.14
C ILE A 93 19.14 14.44 26.98
N GLN A 94 19.64 14.23 25.77
CA GLN A 94 21.04 14.37 25.41
C GLN A 94 21.14 15.20 24.12
N ASN A 95 21.99 16.23 24.14
CA ASN A 95 22.34 17.04 22.97
C ASN A 95 23.84 17.40 23.03
N SER A 96 24.30 18.34 22.20
CA SER A 96 25.68 18.84 22.21
C SER A 96 26.11 19.49 23.53
N ASP A 97 25.17 19.99 24.32
CA ASP A 97 25.42 20.65 25.61
C ASP A 97 25.54 19.65 26.77
N GLY A 98 25.33 18.35 26.50
CA GLY A 98 25.40 17.26 27.46
C GLY A 98 24.05 16.65 27.78
N GLU A 99 23.93 16.07 28.97
CA GLU A 99 22.73 15.38 29.42
C GLU A 99 21.96 16.20 30.45
N LYS A 100 20.62 16.19 30.36
CA LYS A 100 19.74 16.90 31.30
C LYS A 100 18.47 16.11 31.57
N TRP A 101 18.01 16.15 32.81
CA TRP A 101 16.70 15.61 33.20
C TRP A 101 15.61 16.68 33.08
N LEU A 102 14.48 16.31 32.47
CA LEU A 102 13.25 17.10 32.42
C LEU A 102 12.13 16.36 33.15
N GLU A 103 11.35 17.09 33.95
CA GLU A 103 10.16 16.57 34.64
C GLU A 103 8.95 16.60 33.72
N TYR A 104 8.09 15.59 33.85
CA TYR A 104 6.81 15.55 33.16
C TYR A 104 5.67 15.12 34.10
N ASP A 105 4.46 15.60 33.84
CA ASP A 105 3.24 15.02 34.38
C ASP A 105 2.71 13.91 33.45
N LYS A 106 2.83 14.15 32.13
CA LYS A 106 2.49 13.20 31.06
C LYS A 106 3.56 13.15 29.97
N CYS A 107 3.73 11.97 29.37
CA CYS A 107 4.64 11.75 28.25
C CYS A 107 3.91 11.14 27.04
N ILE A 108 4.31 11.54 25.83
CA ILE A 108 3.83 10.97 24.57
C ILE A 108 5.02 10.46 23.77
N LEU A 109 5.04 9.17 23.44
CA LEU A 109 6.03 8.56 22.58
C LEU A 109 5.52 8.50 21.14
N ALA A 110 6.23 9.16 20.22
CA ALA A 110 5.89 9.23 18.80
C ALA A 110 7.13 9.15 17.90
N GLN A 111 8.10 8.32 18.31
CA GLN A 111 9.41 8.18 17.65
C GLN A 111 9.35 7.48 16.28
N GLY A 112 8.22 6.84 15.96
CA GLY A 112 8.00 6.21 14.67
C GLY A 112 8.79 4.91 14.51
N GLY A 113 9.66 4.84 13.51
CA GLY A 113 10.40 3.64 13.15
C GLY A 113 11.77 3.93 12.56
N ASN A 114 12.49 2.86 12.23
CA ASN A 114 13.80 2.90 11.60
C ASN A 114 13.81 1.94 10.39
N PRO A 115 14.23 2.39 9.19
CA PRO A 115 14.46 1.49 8.07
C PRO A 115 15.51 0.44 8.41
N VAL A 116 15.29 -0.77 7.91
CA VAL A 116 16.21 -1.89 8.10
C VAL A 116 17.30 -1.85 7.03
N ILE A 117 18.56 -1.89 7.47
CA ILE A 117 19.70 -2.23 6.61
C ILE A 117 20.12 -3.65 7.02
N PRO A 118 20.00 -4.65 6.13
CA PRO A 118 20.47 -6.00 6.41
C PRO A 118 21.99 -6.02 6.67
N GLU A 119 22.42 -6.84 7.61
CA GLU A 119 23.84 -7.11 7.84
C GLU A 119 24.34 -8.04 6.73
N LEU A 120 24.99 -7.47 5.72
CA LEU A 120 25.61 -8.20 4.62
C LEU A 120 26.94 -7.55 4.21
N PRO A 121 27.89 -8.28 3.60
CA PRO A 121 29.15 -7.70 3.17
C PRO A 121 28.94 -6.49 2.26
N GLY A 122 29.51 -5.35 2.66
CA GLY A 122 29.39 -4.08 1.94
C GLY A 122 28.14 -3.25 2.23
N SER A 123 27.26 -3.66 3.15
CA SER A 123 26.05 -2.89 3.51
C SER A 123 26.33 -1.50 4.13
N ASN A 124 27.56 -1.27 4.59
CA ASN A 124 28.02 0.00 5.16
C ASN A 124 28.89 0.82 4.20
N SER A 125 28.91 0.44 2.91
CA SER A 125 29.68 1.16 1.89
C SER A 125 29.16 2.59 1.70
N PRO A 126 30.01 3.56 1.30
CA PRO A 126 29.63 4.97 1.21
C PRO A 126 28.55 5.28 0.17
N ASN A 127 28.37 4.40 -0.82
CA ASN A 127 27.31 4.50 -1.83
C ASN A 127 26.01 3.79 -1.44
N VAL A 128 25.87 3.32 -0.19
CA VAL A 128 24.69 2.64 0.33
C VAL A 128 23.89 3.57 1.22
N PHE A 129 22.59 3.66 0.93
CA PHE A 129 21.67 4.59 1.57
C PHE A 129 20.41 3.89 2.08
N LYS A 130 19.74 4.59 2.99
CA LYS A 130 18.34 4.39 3.36
C LYS A 130 17.65 5.74 3.23
N LEU A 131 16.32 5.76 3.22
CA LEU A 131 15.54 6.99 3.24
C LEU A 131 14.52 6.96 4.38
N TRP A 132 14.66 7.89 5.33
CA TRP A 132 13.71 8.07 6.42
C TRP A 132 13.43 9.55 6.72
N ASN A 133 14.48 10.38 6.70
CA ASN A 133 14.41 11.77 7.13
C ASN A 133 15.06 12.73 6.12
N VAL A 134 14.99 14.03 6.41
CA VAL A 134 15.58 15.07 5.56
C VAL A 134 17.10 14.93 5.42
N PRO A 135 17.90 14.67 6.47
CA PRO A 135 19.32 14.36 6.31
C PRO A 135 19.62 13.17 5.37
N ASP A 136 18.83 12.10 5.41
CA ASP A 136 18.97 10.97 4.47
C ASP A 136 18.74 11.42 3.03
N MET A 137 17.67 12.19 2.80
CA MET A 137 17.33 12.76 1.51
C MET A 137 18.43 13.67 0.98
N ASP A 138 18.95 14.58 1.82
CA ASP A 138 20.04 15.49 1.47
C ASP A 138 21.29 14.70 1.08
N ARG A 139 21.66 13.66 1.84
CA ARG A 139 22.81 12.80 1.51
C ARG A 139 22.66 12.11 0.15
N ILE A 140 21.48 11.58 -0.16
CA ILE A 140 21.21 10.94 -1.46
C ILE A 140 21.29 11.98 -2.58
N HIS A 141 20.62 13.11 -2.43
CA HIS A 141 20.58 14.17 -3.43
C HIS A 141 21.99 14.72 -3.72
N ASP A 142 22.76 15.01 -2.67
CA ASP A 142 24.14 15.47 -2.76
C ASP A 142 25.05 14.44 -3.43
N PHE A 143 24.93 13.16 -3.05
CA PHE A 143 25.72 12.09 -3.65
C PHE A 143 25.47 12.00 -5.16
N ILE A 144 24.20 12.05 -5.59
CA ILE A 144 23.87 12.02 -7.02
C ILE A 144 24.49 13.22 -7.76
N ASN A 145 24.45 14.41 -7.17
CA ASN A 145 24.97 15.62 -7.81
C ASN A 145 26.51 15.65 -7.86
N LYS A 146 27.17 15.19 -6.80
CA LYS A 146 28.65 15.22 -6.65
C LYS A 146 29.31 14.06 -7.38
N GLU A 147 28.87 12.84 -7.10
CA GLU A 147 29.50 11.60 -7.60
C GLU A 147 29.00 11.21 -9.00
N LYS A 148 27.86 11.76 -9.44
CA LYS A 148 27.24 11.52 -10.76
C LYS A 148 27.21 10.02 -11.11
N PRO A 149 26.61 9.16 -10.24
CA PRO A 149 26.50 7.74 -10.55
C PRO A 149 25.74 7.53 -11.85
N VAL A 150 26.01 6.42 -12.55
CA VAL A 150 25.32 6.07 -13.80
C VAL A 150 24.22 5.02 -13.56
N SER A 151 24.35 4.20 -12.52
CA SER A 151 23.43 3.12 -12.20
C SER A 151 22.97 3.16 -10.74
N ALA A 152 21.74 2.68 -10.51
CA ALA A 152 21.12 2.61 -9.20
C ALA A 152 20.49 1.24 -8.95
N VAL A 153 20.69 0.69 -7.75
CA VAL A 153 19.97 -0.50 -7.29
C VAL A 153 19.12 -0.13 -6.08
N VAL A 154 17.81 -0.40 -6.17
CA VAL A 154 16.88 -0.32 -5.03
C VAL A 154 16.58 -1.73 -4.55
N VAL A 155 16.86 -2.01 -3.28
CA VAL A 155 16.62 -3.31 -2.65
C VAL A 155 15.31 -3.26 -1.87
N GLY A 156 14.31 -3.99 -2.33
CA GLY A 156 12.94 -3.99 -1.83
C GLY A 156 11.98 -3.27 -2.78
N GLY A 157 10.94 -3.97 -3.21
CA GLY A 157 9.90 -3.52 -4.14
C GLY A 157 8.58 -3.13 -3.46
N GLY A 158 8.65 -2.61 -2.22
CA GLY A 158 7.49 -1.99 -1.55
C GLY A 158 7.26 -0.54 -1.99
N PHE A 159 6.34 0.16 -1.31
CA PHE A 159 5.96 1.55 -1.62
C PHE A 159 7.17 2.49 -1.83
N ILE A 160 8.03 2.62 -0.81
CA ILE A 160 9.23 3.49 -0.86
C ILE A 160 10.21 3.02 -1.95
N GLY A 161 10.33 1.71 -2.14
CA GLY A 161 11.22 1.13 -3.15
C GLY A 161 10.79 1.48 -4.58
N ILE A 162 9.47 1.47 -4.84
CA ILE A 162 8.90 1.91 -6.11
C ILE A 162 9.09 3.41 -6.31
N GLU A 163 8.77 4.24 -5.31
CA GLU A 163 8.95 5.69 -5.39
C GLU A 163 10.40 6.08 -5.66
N MET A 164 11.35 5.37 -5.03
CA MET A 164 12.78 5.62 -5.23
C MET A 164 13.32 5.04 -6.53
N GLY A 165 12.76 3.92 -7.00
CA GLY A 165 13.04 3.40 -8.34
C GLY A 165 12.63 4.40 -9.42
N GLU A 166 11.45 4.99 -9.29
CA GLU A 166 11.00 6.09 -10.14
C GLU A 166 11.90 7.33 -9.99
N ALA A 167 12.22 7.74 -8.76
CA ALA A 167 13.05 8.92 -8.52
C ALA A 167 14.44 8.80 -9.17
N PHE A 168 15.11 7.65 -9.02
CA PHE A 168 16.40 7.41 -9.66
C PHE A 168 16.30 7.35 -11.19
N HIS A 169 15.25 6.77 -11.74
CA HIS A 169 15.01 6.76 -13.17
C HIS A 169 14.80 8.19 -13.73
N LEU A 170 14.02 9.03 -13.04
CA LEU A 170 13.81 10.44 -13.42
C LEU A 170 15.11 11.25 -13.37
N ARG A 171 16.02 10.87 -12.48
CA ARG A 171 17.41 11.36 -12.40
C ARG A 171 18.36 10.78 -13.45
N LYS A 172 17.84 10.01 -14.42
CA LYS A 172 18.56 9.40 -15.55
C LYS A 172 19.56 8.33 -15.16
N LEU A 173 19.36 7.67 -14.01
CA LEU A 173 20.14 6.51 -13.58
C LEU A 173 19.58 5.22 -14.20
N ASP A 174 20.44 4.34 -14.69
CA ASP A 174 20.05 2.97 -15.08
C ASP A 174 19.64 2.22 -13.80
N THR A 175 18.33 2.07 -13.61
CA THR A 175 17.75 1.71 -12.32
C THR A 175 17.23 0.28 -12.34
N THR A 176 17.64 -0.50 -11.34
CA THR A 176 17.16 -1.86 -11.09
C THR A 176 16.55 -1.97 -9.70
N ILE A 177 15.32 -2.47 -9.61
CA ILE A 177 14.68 -2.86 -8.35
C ILE A 177 14.89 -4.36 -8.15
N VAL A 178 15.45 -4.74 -7.00
CA VAL A 178 15.65 -6.14 -6.59
C VAL A 178 14.70 -6.44 -5.44
N GLU A 179 13.81 -7.41 -5.62
CA GLU A 179 12.83 -7.84 -4.62
C GLU A 179 13.00 -9.33 -4.30
N LEU A 180 13.05 -9.66 -3.01
CA LEU A 180 13.22 -11.03 -2.54
C LEU A 180 11.98 -11.87 -2.84
N SER A 181 10.79 -11.29 -2.68
CA SER A 181 9.51 -11.89 -3.05
C SER A 181 9.42 -12.09 -4.55
N ASN A 182 8.56 -13.00 -5.00
CA ASN A 182 8.34 -13.27 -6.43
C ASN A 182 7.61 -12.14 -7.19
N GLN A 183 7.29 -11.03 -6.53
CA GLN A 183 6.66 -9.85 -7.11
C GLN A 183 7.01 -8.60 -6.30
N VAL A 184 6.98 -7.44 -6.94
CA VAL A 184 6.87 -6.16 -6.23
C VAL A 184 5.51 -6.04 -5.56
N MET A 185 5.40 -5.15 -4.57
CA MET A 185 4.18 -4.93 -3.80
C MET A 185 3.63 -6.21 -3.20
N ALA A 186 4.48 -7.01 -2.55
CA ALA A 186 4.16 -8.35 -2.04
C ALA A 186 2.99 -8.41 -1.02
N THR A 187 2.54 -7.26 -0.50
CA THR A 187 1.35 -7.16 0.35
C THR A 187 0.03 -7.15 -0.45
N MET A 188 0.10 -6.93 -1.76
CA MET A 188 -1.02 -6.95 -2.71
C MET A 188 -1.11 -8.31 -3.43
N ASP A 189 -2.24 -8.57 -4.06
CA ASP A 189 -2.42 -9.77 -4.87
C ASP A 189 -1.54 -9.75 -6.14
N LYS A 190 -1.25 -10.94 -6.66
CA LYS A 190 -0.31 -11.19 -7.77
C LYS A 190 -0.57 -10.32 -9.00
N GLU A 191 -1.84 -10.16 -9.38
CA GLU A 191 -2.27 -9.32 -10.50
C GLU A 191 -1.77 -7.87 -10.37
N PHE A 192 -1.82 -7.30 -9.16
CA PHE A 192 -1.39 -5.92 -8.91
C PHE A 192 0.13 -5.77 -8.83
N GLY A 193 0.82 -6.79 -8.32
CA GLY A 193 2.28 -6.89 -8.45
C GLY A 193 2.73 -6.96 -9.91
N TYR A 194 2.01 -7.74 -10.73
CA TYR A 194 2.24 -7.83 -12.17
C TYR A 194 2.03 -6.48 -12.88
N TYR A 195 0.92 -5.78 -12.63
CA TYR A 195 0.68 -4.48 -13.25
C TYR A 195 1.72 -3.43 -12.84
N ALA A 196 2.10 -3.41 -11.56
CA ALA A 196 3.16 -2.54 -11.06
C ALA A 196 4.51 -2.84 -11.74
N GLN A 197 4.90 -4.11 -11.81
CA GLN A 197 6.13 -4.54 -12.48
C GLN A 197 6.12 -4.18 -13.97
N LYS A 198 5.04 -4.48 -14.69
CA LYS A 198 4.92 -4.14 -16.12
C LYS A 198 5.02 -2.65 -16.35
N LYS A 199 4.44 -1.84 -15.45
CA LYS A 199 4.54 -0.38 -15.56
C LYS A 199 5.97 0.09 -15.37
N LEU A 200 6.66 -0.39 -14.34
CA LEU A 200 8.09 -0.10 -14.10
C LEU A 200 8.96 -0.48 -15.31
N GLU A 201 8.81 -1.71 -15.82
CA GLU A 201 9.54 -2.22 -16.99
C GLU A 201 9.28 -1.39 -18.24
N SER A 202 8.01 -1.07 -18.53
CA SER A 202 7.62 -0.26 -19.69
C SER A 202 8.14 1.18 -19.63
N SER A 203 8.43 1.67 -18.43
CA SER A 203 9.01 2.98 -18.18
C SER A 203 10.55 2.96 -18.09
N GLY A 204 11.20 1.80 -18.31
CA GLY A 204 12.65 1.67 -18.37
C GLY A 204 13.33 1.38 -17.02
N VAL A 205 12.57 0.96 -16.00
CA VAL A 205 13.12 0.44 -14.74
C VAL A 205 13.16 -1.08 -14.80
N LYS A 206 14.33 -1.69 -14.54
CA LYS A 206 14.47 -3.14 -14.49
C LYS A 206 13.94 -3.67 -13.16
N VAL A 207 13.24 -4.80 -13.18
CA VAL A 207 12.76 -5.46 -11.96
C VAL A 207 13.30 -6.88 -11.92
N ILE A 208 13.95 -7.24 -10.82
CA ILE A 208 14.42 -8.60 -10.54
C ILE A 208 13.72 -9.07 -9.26
N ALA A 209 12.65 -9.83 -9.44
CA ALA A 209 11.90 -10.45 -8.34
C ALA A 209 12.37 -11.88 -8.08
N GLY A 210 12.14 -12.38 -6.86
CA GLY A 210 12.47 -13.72 -6.42
C GLY A 210 13.92 -13.90 -5.99
N LEU A 211 14.70 -12.82 -5.86
CA LEU A 211 16.12 -12.88 -5.52
C LEU A 211 16.52 -11.85 -4.48
N GLY A 212 17.41 -12.27 -3.58
CA GLY A 212 18.00 -11.41 -2.57
C GLY A 212 19.33 -10.80 -3.01
N VAL A 213 19.73 -9.73 -2.34
CA VAL A 213 21.12 -9.23 -2.39
C VAL A 213 21.98 -10.05 -1.43
N LYS A 214 23.12 -10.53 -1.93
CA LYS A 214 24.11 -11.31 -1.17
C LYS A 214 25.25 -10.43 -0.63
N SER A 215 25.81 -9.56 -1.46
CA SER A 215 26.87 -8.62 -1.07
C SER A 215 26.86 -7.38 -1.95
N ILE A 216 27.55 -6.33 -1.50
CA ILE A 216 27.76 -5.07 -2.23
C ILE A 216 29.27 -4.85 -2.35
N GLU A 217 29.79 -4.81 -3.57
CA GLU A 217 31.20 -4.61 -3.86
C GLU A 217 31.45 -3.14 -4.18
N SER A 218 31.90 -2.36 -3.18
CA SER A 218 32.08 -0.91 -3.35
C SER A 218 33.20 -0.54 -4.33
N SER A 219 34.23 -1.37 -4.47
CA SER A 219 35.37 -1.11 -5.36
C SER A 219 34.99 -1.21 -6.83
N THR A 220 34.14 -2.19 -7.17
CA THR A 220 33.61 -2.37 -8.53
C THR A 220 32.28 -1.68 -8.76
N LYS A 221 31.65 -1.14 -7.70
CA LYS A 221 30.30 -0.56 -7.70
C LYS A 221 29.27 -1.56 -8.22
N GLU A 222 29.26 -2.76 -7.65
CA GLU A 222 28.36 -3.85 -8.05
C GLU A 222 27.55 -4.37 -6.86
N VAL A 223 26.32 -4.80 -7.12
CA VAL A 223 25.51 -5.62 -6.22
C VAL A 223 25.56 -7.07 -6.70
N ILE A 224 25.88 -8.00 -5.81
CA ILE A 224 25.91 -9.44 -6.07
C ILE A 224 24.59 -10.04 -5.57
N LEU A 225 23.85 -10.68 -6.44
CA LEU A 225 22.59 -11.36 -6.10
C LEU A 225 22.84 -12.75 -5.51
N SER A 226 21.81 -13.33 -4.91
CA SER A 226 21.85 -14.66 -4.31
C SER A 226 22.19 -15.78 -5.30
N ASP A 227 21.92 -15.59 -6.58
CA ASP A 227 22.26 -16.53 -7.67
C ASP A 227 23.62 -16.25 -8.33
N GLY A 228 24.38 -15.27 -7.82
CA GLY A 228 25.70 -14.90 -8.31
C GLY A 228 25.71 -13.88 -9.45
N ARG A 229 24.54 -13.44 -9.96
CA ARG A 229 24.50 -12.33 -10.91
C ARG A 229 25.09 -11.06 -10.30
N LYS A 230 25.78 -10.28 -11.13
CA LYS A 230 26.35 -8.98 -10.77
C LYS A 230 25.56 -7.88 -11.45
N ILE A 231 25.13 -6.89 -10.69
CA ILE A 231 24.34 -5.75 -11.18
C ILE A 231 25.14 -4.47 -10.92
N PRO A 232 25.40 -3.63 -11.93
CA PRO A 232 26.02 -2.33 -11.72
C PRO A 232 25.20 -1.46 -10.76
N ALA A 233 25.86 -0.87 -9.77
CA ALA A 233 25.22 -0.15 -8.67
C ALA A 233 26.10 1.01 -8.18
N GLY A 234 26.11 2.11 -8.94
CA GLY A 234 26.77 3.35 -8.54
C GLY A 234 26.18 3.96 -7.26
N ILE A 235 24.89 3.73 -7.01
CA ILE A 235 24.19 4.01 -5.76
C ILE A 235 23.30 2.82 -5.39
N VAL A 236 23.22 2.49 -4.10
CA VAL A 236 22.33 1.44 -3.57
C VAL A 236 21.40 2.05 -2.52
N LEU A 237 20.11 1.74 -2.60
CA LEU A 237 19.13 2.11 -1.58
C LEU A 237 18.47 0.87 -0.98
N PHE A 238 18.54 0.70 0.34
CA PHE A 238 17.75 -0.30 1.05
C PHE A 238 16.35 0.25 1.41
N SER A 239 15.33 -0.48 0.97
CA SER A 239 13.91 -0.26 1.25
C SER A 239 13.21 -1.58 1.63
N VAL A 240 13.81 -2.34 2.55
CA VAL A 240 13.37 -3.69 2.95
C VAL A 240 12.49 -3.71 4.21
N GLY A 241 11.80 -2.60 4.49
CA GLY A 241 10.87 -2.45 5.62
C GLY A 241 11.41 -1.63 6.79
N VAL A 242 10.52 -1.41 7.77
CA VAL A 242 10.73 -0.48 8.90
C VAL A 242 10.40 -1.18 10.22
N ARG A 243 11.37 -1.16 11.15
CA ARG A 243 11.16 -1.62 12.53
C ARG A 243 10.66 -0.47 13.40
N PRO A 244 9.84 -0.73 14.43
CA PRO A 244 9.40 0.33 15.33
C PRO A 244 10.59 0.78 16.19
N GLU A 245 10.69 2.09 16.47
CA GLU A 245 11.63 2.56 17.48
C GLU A 245 11.04 2.25 18.86
N LEU A 246 11.67 1.35 19.61
CA LEU A 246 11.18 0.84 20.88
C LEU A 246 12.22 0.87 21.99
N ASN A 247 13.44 1.34 21.73
CA ASN A 247 14.54 1.23 22.69
C ASN A 247 14.19 1.95 24.00
N LEU A 248 13.70 3.18 23.91
CA LEU A 248 13.29 3.98 25.07
C LEU A 248 12.12 3.35 25.83
N ALA A 249 11.13 2.78 25.12
CA ALA A 249 9.98 2.13 25.74
C ALA A 249 10.36 0.82 26.44
N LYS A 250 11.25 0.04 25.84
CA LYS A 250 11.75 -1.22 26.43
C LYS A 250 12.64 -0.96 27.63
N SER A 251 13.54 0.03 27.57
CA SER A 251 14.47 0.33 28.66
C SER A 251 13.74 0.82 29.91
N CYS A 252 12.61 1.51 29.76
CA CYS A 252 11.77 1.89 30.89
C CYS A 252 10.69 0.86 31.25
N GLY A 253 10.70 -0.34 30.66
CA GLY A 253 9.82 -1.45 31.04
C GLY A 253 8.36 -1.31 30.61
N LEU A 254 8.09 -0.68 29.46
CA LEU A 254 6.77 -0.69 28.84
C LEU A 254 6.55 -1.98 28.04
N GLU A 255 5.31 -2.48 28.09
CA GLU A 255 4.90 -3.71 27.41
C GLU A 255 4.93 -3.60 25.88
N ILE A 256 5.45 -4.64 25.22
CA ILE A 256 5.49 -4.76 23.77
C ILE A 256 4.42 -5.77 23.32
N GLY A 257 3.61 -5.37 22.35
CA GLY A 257 2.55 -6.18 21.79
C GLY A 257 3.08 -7.35 20.94
N LYS A 258 2.22 -8.34 20.70
CA LYS A 258 2.57 -9.57 19.95
C LYS A 258 2.92 -9.29 18.48
N SER A 259 2.46 -8.18 17.92
CA SER A 259 2.82 -7.73 16.57
C SER A 259 4.17 -7.00 16.53
N GLY A 260 4.90 -6.95 17.64
CA GLY A 260 6.20 -6.29 17.76
C GLY A 260 6.17 -4.76 17.84
N GLY A 261 5.00 -4.15 18.04
CA GLY A 261 4.85 -2.71 18.33
C GLY A 261 4.65 -2.44 19.82
N LEU A 262 4.79 -1.18 20.24
CA LEU A 262 4.48 -0.77 21.61
C LEU A 262 3.00 -1.05 21.92
N LEU A 263 2.73 -1.78 23.00
CA LEU A 263 1.36 -2.11 23.38
C LEU A 263 0.65 -0.87 23.92
N VAL A 264 -0.52 -0.59 23.36
CA VAL A 264 -1.40 0.47 23.83
C VAL A 264 -2.84 -0.03 23.93
N ASN A 265 -3.60 0.57 24.84
CA ASN A 265 -5.04 0.36 24.92
C ASN A 265 -5.78 1.16 23.83
N GLU A 266 -7.11 1.07 23.83
CA GLU A 266 -7.96 1.78 22.86
C GLU A 266 -7.86 3.32 22.93
N TYR A 267 -7.38 3.87 24.04
CA TYR A 267 -7.15 5.31 24.22
C TYR A 267 -5.71 5.73 23.89
N LEU A 268 -4.91 4.80 23.33
CA LEU A 268 -3.51 5.00 22.97
C LEU A 268 -2.59 5.25 24.18
N GLN A 269 -3.00 4.77 25.35
CA GLN A 269 -2.22 4.77 26.59
C GLN A 269 -1.42 3.46 26.69
N THR A 270 -0.20 3.55 27.19
CA THR A 270 0.69 2.41 27.40
C THR A 270 0.34 1.67 28.71
N SER A 271 1.19 0.72 29.14
CA SER A 271 1.09 0.09 30.47
C SER A 271 1.34 1.08 31.63
N ASP A 272 1.94 2.25 31.37
CA ASP A 272 2.01 3.34 32.33
C ASP A 272 0.86 4.35 32.06
N PRO A 273 0.02 4.67 33.05
CA PRO A 273 -1.12 5.59 32.87
C PRO A 273 -0.73 7.04 32.55
N ASN A 274 0.54 7.41 32.71
CA ASN A 274 1.07 8.73 32.40
C ASN A 274 1.82 8.77 31.06
N ILE A 275 1.95 7.64 30.37
CA ILE A 275 2.64 7.55 29.08
C ILE A 275 1.67 7.08 27.99
N PHE A 276 1.57 7.86 26.93
CA PHE A 276 0.80 7.57 25.73
C PHE A 276 1.73 7.33 24.55
N ALA A 277 1.24 6.70 23.49
CA ALA A 277 2.04 6.52 22.27
C ALA A 277 1.21 6.59 20.99
N ALA A 278 1.85 7.01 19.89
CA ALA A 278 1.21 7.13 18.59
C ALA A 278 2.19 6.89 17.43
N GLY A 279 1.65 6.66 16.25
CA GLY A 279 2.38 6.51 15.00
C GLY A 279 2.91 5.10 14.78
N ASP A 280 3.95 5.00 13.95
CA ASP A 280 4.43 3.72 13.44
C ASP A 280 4.95 2.76 14.51
N MET A 281 5.26 3.26 15.72
CA MET A 281 5.78 2.47 16.82
C MET A 281 4.71 1.59 17.51
N VAL A 282 3.42 1.95 17.44
CA VAL A 282 2.38 1.29 18.24
C VAL A 282 1.77 0.06 17.54
N GLU A 283 1.36 -0.92 18.34
CA GLU A 283 0.47 -1.99 17.91
C GLU A 283 -0.99 -1.51 17.91
N ILE A 284 -1.72 -1.76 16.83
CA ILE A 284 -3.12 -1.35 16.66
C ILE A 284 -4.00 -2.49 16.18
N LEU A 285 -5.32 -2.29 16.24
CA LEU A 285 -6.30 -3.23 15.67
C LEU A 285 -6.43 -3.03 14.15
N HIS A 286 -6.37 -4.11 13.38
CA HIS A 286 -6.83 -4.11 11.99
C HIS A 286 -8.35 -4.35 11.96
N LYS A 287 -9.15 -3.37 11.47
CA LYS A 287 -10.61 -3.38 11.66
C LYS A 287 -11.35 -4.49 10.93
N VAL A 288 -10.78 -5.05 9.87
CA VAL A 288 -11.43 -6.11 9.08
C VAL A 288 -11.12 -7.47 9.69
N SER A 289 -9.84 -7.82 9.79
CA SER A 289 -9.37 -9.11 10.33
C SER A 289 -9.47 -9.24 11.85
N GLY A 290 -9.62 -8.14 12.60
CA GLY A 290 -9.62 -8.15 14.07
C GLY A 290 -8.28 -8.46 14.72
N LYS A 291 -7.22 -8.66 13.93
CA LYS A 291 -5.87 -8.97 14.42
C LYS A 291 -5.15 -7.70 14.87
N LYS A 292 -4.23 -7.85 15.84
CA LYS A 292 -3.28 -6.82 16.23
C LYS A 292 -2.15 -6.74 15.20
N VAL A 293 -1.85 -5.54 14.71
CA VAL A 293 -0.93 -5.29 13.60
C VAL A 293 -0.15 -3.98 13.79
N ARG A 294 0.88 -3.78 12.97
CA ARG A 294 1.48 -2.46 12.74
C ARG A 294 1.10 -1.95 11.35
N VAL A 295 0.73 -0.68 11.26
CA VAL A 295 0.40 0.00 9.99
C VAL A 295 1.17 1.32 9.95
N PRO A 296 2.41 1.32 9.42
CA PRO A 296 3.27 2.49 9.39
C PRO A 296 2.85 3.44 8.26
N LEU A 297 1.77 4.19 8.48
CA LEU A 297 1.19 5.13 7.51
C LEU A 297 0.89 6.48 8.19
N ALA A 298 1.14 7.56 7.46
CA ALA A 298 1.00 8.92 7.97
C ALA A 298 -0.45 9.26 8.41
N GLY A 299 -1.46 8.79 7.66
CA GLY A 299 -2.87 9.02 8.00
C GLY A 299 -3.26 8.47 9.38
N PRO A 300 -3.05 7.18 9.67
CA PRO A 300 -3.11 6.62 11.03
C PRO A 300 -2.32 7.41 12.07
N ALA A 301 -1.04 7.73 11.82
CA ALA A 301 -0.19 8.44 12.78
C ALA A 301 -0.75 9.82 13.19
N ASN A 302 -1.21 10.63 12.22
CA ASN A 302 -1.82 11.93 12.50
C ASN A 302 -3.14 11.78 13.30
N ARG A 303 -4.01 10.84 12.91
CA ARG A 303 -5.27 10.58 13.62
C ARG A 303 -5.02 10.13 15.07
N GLN A 304 -4.04 9.25 15.27
CA GLN A 304 -3.61 8.81 16.59
C GLN A 304 -3.04 9.97 17.42
N GLY A 305 -2.16 10.80 16.84
CA GLY A 305 -1.63 11.99 17.50
C GLY A 305 -2.73 12.95 17.97
N ARG A 306 -3.75 13.20 17.14
CA ARG A 306 -4.91 14.02 17.52
C ARG A 306 -5.69 13.42 18.70
N ILE A 307 -5.85 12.09 18.72
CA ILE A 307 -6.54 11.37 19.79
C ILE A 307 -5.71 11.45 21.08
N VAL A 308 -4.43 11.10 21.02
CA VAL A 308 -3.50 11.19 22.17
C VAL A 308 -3.47 12.60 22.74
N GLY A 309 -3.37 13.63 21.90
CA GLY A 309 -3.37 15.02 22.38
C GLY A 309 -4.65 15.43 23.11
N THR A 310 -5.76 14.70 22.93
CA THR A 310 -6.98 14.89 23.72
C THR A 310 -6.99 14.00 24.97
N ASN A 311 -6.59 12.73 24.83
CA ASN A 311 -6.65 11.76 25.91
C ASN A 311 -5.60 11.99 27.00
N VAL A 312 -4.44 12.57 26.64
CA VAL A 312 -3.39 12.92 27.60
C VAL A 312 -3.87 13.91 28.66
N LEU A 313 -4.85 14.75 28.32
CA LEU A 313 -5.52 15.72 29.21
C LEU A 313 -6.80 15.16 29.86
N GLY A 314 -6.96 13.83 29.91
CA GLY A 314 -8.11 13.17 30.54
C GLY A 314 -9.31 12.92 29.62
N GLY A 315 -9.22 13.24 28.33
CA GLY A 315 -10.22 12.82 27.33
C GLY A 315 -10.29 11.29 27.16
N LYS A 316 -11.42 10.80 26.62
CA LYS A 316 -11.64 9.36 26.37
C LYS A 316 -12.11 9.09 24.94
N ILE A 317 -11.30 9.49 23.96
CA ILE A 317 -11.57 9.22 22.55
C ILE A 317 -10.88 7.91 22.15
N PRO A 318 -11.62 6.84 21.78
CA PRO A 318 -11.01 5.60 21.36
C PRO A 318 -10.45 5.69 19.94
N TYR A 319 -9.28 5.11 19.70
CA TYR A 319 -8.77 4.81 18.36
C TYR A 319 -9.31 3.47 17.89
N ARG A 320 -10.19 3.52 16.88
CA ARG A 320 -10.91 2.33 16.38
C ARG A 320 -10.09 1.43 15.45
N GLY A 321 -8.77 1.61 15.37
CA GLY A 321 -7.89 0.84 14.49
C GLY A 321 -7.75 1.40 13.07
N SER A 322 -7.12 0.60 12.20
CA SER A 322 -6.82 0.93 10.79
C SER A 322 -7.28 -0.19 9.85
N ILE A 323 -7.45 0.13 8.57
CA ILE A 323 -7.69 -0.84 7.49
C ILE A 323 -6.58 -0.82 6.43
N GLY A 324 -5.48 -0.10 6.68
CA GLY A 324 -4.31 -0.10 5.79
C GLY A 324 -4.55 0.51 4.41
N THR A 325 -5.45 1.51 4.29
CA THR A 325 -5.63 2.23 3.02
C THR A 325 -4.33 2.92 2.60
N SER A 326 -3.86 2.64 1.39
CA SER A 326 -2.58 3.12 0.86
C SER A 326 -2.67 3.33 -0.65
N VAL A 327 -1.85 4.26 -1.17
CA VAL A 327 -1.75 4.61 -2.58
C VAL A 327 -0.30 4.94 -2.92
N VAL A 328 0.14 4.62 -4.14
CA VAL A 328 1.46 4.96 -4.68
C VAL A 328 1.38 5.28 -6.16
N LYS A 329 2.16 6.29 -6.56
CA LYS A 329 2.38 6.66 -7.95
C LYS A 329 3.46 5.75 -8.54
N ILE A 330 3.22 5.29 -9.75
CA ILE A 330 4.16 4.53 -10.58
C ILE A 330 4.18 5.19 -11.96
N PHE A 331 5.05 6.18 -12.12
CA PHE A 331 5.07 7.07 -13.28
C PHE A 331 3.72 7.75 -13.51
N ASP A 332 3.06 7.50 -14.64
CA ASP A 332 1.73 8.03 -14.97
C ASP A 332 0.58 7.20 -14.39
N SER A 333 0.89 6.15 -13.62
CA SER A 333 -0.10 5.20 -13.09
C SER A 333 -0.22 5.31 -11.57
N THR A 334 -1.38 4.92 -11.07
CA THR A 334 -1.71 4.87 -9.66
C THR A 334 -1.99 3.42 -9.27
N LEU A 335 -1.38 2.98 -8.18
CA LEU A 335 -1.67 1.71 -7.53
C LEU A 335 -2.17 1.98 -6.11
N ALA A 336 -3.31 1.40 -5.74
CA ALA A 336 -3.90 1.65 -4.43
C ALA A 336 -4.60 0.41 -3.86
N SER A 337 -4.73 0.36 -2.53
CA SER A 337 -5.41 -0.71 -1.81
C SER A 337 -6.06 -0.24 -0.53
N THR A 338 -7.07 -0.97 -0.07
CA THR A 338 -7.69 -0.80 1.24
C THR A 338 -8.22 -2.14 1.77
N GLY A 339 -8.21 -2.33 3.09
CA GLY A 339 -8.68 -3.57 3.71
C GLY A 339 -7.75 -4.76 3.45
N LEU A 340 -8.34 -5.94 3.23
CA LEU A 340 -7.60 -7.19 3.04
C LEU A 340 -7.45 -7.53 1.55
N SER A 341 -6.26 -7.99 1.16
CA SER A 341 -6.08 -8.75 -0.09
C SER A 341 -6.81 -10.09 -0.02
N GLU A 342 -6.99 -10.77 -1.15
CA GLU A 342 -7.61 -12.10 -1.18
C GLU A 342 -6.89 -13.07 -0.23
N LYS A 343 -5.55 -13.12 -0.34
CA LYS A 343 -4.71 -13.95 0.54
C LYS A 343 -4.90 -13.58 2.01
N ALA A 344 -4.84 -12.29 2.35
CA ALA A 344 -4.97 -11.85 3.74
C ALA A 344 -6.38 -12.09 4.32
N ALA A 345 -7.42 -12.08 3.50
CA ALA A 345 -8.78 -12.42 3.90
C ALA A 345 -8.94 -13.92 4.19
N VAL A 346 -8.37 -14.79 3.34
CA VAL A 346 -8.32 -16.24 3.60
C VAL A 346 -7.52 -16.53 4.89
N ASP A 347 -6.35 -15.93 5.05
CA ASP A 347 -5.51 -16.07 6.26
C ASP A 347 -6.17 -15.52 7.54
N ALA A 348 -7.19 -14.67 7.39
CA ALA A 348 -8.01 -14.16 8.47
C ALA A 348 -9.25 -15.03 8.77
N GLY A 349 -9.46 -16.12 8.02
CA GLY A 349 -10.54 -17.08 8.23
C GLY A 349 -11.87 -16.73 7.56
N PHE A 350 -11.88 -15.79 6.60
CA PHE A 350 -13.08 -15.47 5.83
C PHE A 350 -13.34 -16.51 4.73
N GLU A 351 -14.62 -16.69 4.39
CA GLU A 351 -15.00 -17.40 3.17
C GLU A 351 -15.03 -16.39 2.02
N VAL A 352 -13.97 -16.38 1.23
CA VAL A 352 -13.70 -15.24 0.34
C VAL A 352 -14.40 -15.40 -1.01
N GLY A 353 -15.04 -14.32 -1.45
CA GLY A 353 -15.44 -14.07 -2.82
C GLY A 353 -14.64 -12.91 -3.41
N VAL A 354 -14.42 -12.98 -4.72
CA VAL A 354 -13.65 -11.99 -5.49
C VAL A 354 -14.41 -11.60 -6.74
N ALA A 355 -14.38 -10.32 -7.06
CA ALA A 355 -14.78 -9.80 -8.37
C ALA A 355 -13.66 -8.90 -8.91
N ILE A 356 -13.48 -8.88 -10.23
CA ILE A 356 -12.47 -8.08 -10.93
C ILE A 356 -13.11 -7.45 -12.15
N ILE A 357 -12.86 -6.15 -12.35
CA ILE A 357 -13.25 -5.42 -13.54
C ILE A 357 -12.07 -4.69 -14.17
N HIS A 358 -12.13 -4.56 -15.49
CA HIS A 358 -11.38 -3.57 -16.25
C HIS A 358 -12.40 -2.65 -16.90
N LYS A 359 -12.46 -1.40 -16.45
CA LYS A 359 -13.48 -0.44 -16.88
C LYS A 359 -12.87 0.95 -16.93
N ASN A 360 -13.33 1.76 -17.87
CA ASN A 360 -12.90 3.15 -17.95
C ASN A 360 -13.22 3.94 -16.67
N ASN A 361 -12.31 4.82 -16.30
CA ASN A 361 -12.43 5.74 -15.17
C ASN A 361 -13.64 6.69 -15.30
N HIS A 362 -14.07 7.02 -16.52
CA HIS A 362 -15.27 7.79 -16.82
C HIS A 362 -15.92 7.36 -18.15
N ALA A 363 -16.91 8.11 -18.63
CA ALA A 363 -17.62 7.80 -19.87
C ALA A 363 -16.67 7.70 -21.06
N SER A 364 -16.76 6.60 -21.81
CA SER A 364 -15.81 6.25 -22.88
C SER A 364 -15.85 7.17 -24.09
N TYR A 365 -16.97 7.86 -24.31
CA TYR A 365 -17.12 8.84 -25.38
C TYR A 365 -16.50 10.21 -25.03
N TYR A 366 -16.12 10.43 -23.77
CA TYR A 366 -15.49 11.68 -23.34
C TYR A 366 -13.96 11.57 -23.45
N PRO A 367 -13.24 12.61 -23.92
CA PRO A 367 -11.78 12.59 -24.06
C PRO A 367 -11.04 12.27 -22.76
N GLY A 368 -9.92 11.55 -22.85
CA GLY A 368 -9.08 11.21 -21.69
C GLY A 368 -9.54 10.01 -20.86
N SER A 369 -10.55 9.28 -21.37
CA SER A 369 -11.03 8.04 -20.74
C SER A 369 -9.93 6.98 -20.74
N GLU A 370 -9.54 6.53 -19.55
CA GLU A 370 -8.48 5.55 -19.33
C GLU A 370 -9.03 4.35 -18.53
N GLU A 371 -8.57 3.15 -18.86
CA GLU A 371 -9.00 1.92 -18.17
C GLU A 371 -8.43 1.86 -16.74
N ILE A 372 -9.26 1.47 -15.78
CA ILE A 372 -8.85 1.08 -14.44
C ILE A 372 -9.14 -0.40 -14.23
N THR A 373 -8.20 -1.09 -13.58
CA THR A 373 -8.40 -2.42 -13.01
C THR A 373 -8.78 -2.26 -11.56
N LEU A 374 -9.88 -2.90 -11.15
CA LEU A 374 -10.34 -2.90 -9.76
C LEU A 374 -10.68 -4.34 -9.35
N LYS A 375 -10.19 -4.74 -8.17
CA LYS A 375 -10.49 -6.01 -7.52
C LYS A 375 -11.20 -5.74 -6.20
N LEU A 376 -12.31 -6.44 -5.97
CA LEU A 376 -13.08 -6.41 -4.73
C LEU A 376 -12.96 -7.77 -4.04
N VAL A 377 -12.75 -7.74 -2.73
CA VAL A 377 -12.72 -8.91 -1.84
C VAL A 377 -13.87 -8.78 -0.85
N TYR A 378 -14.71 -9.81 -0.76
CA TYR A 378 -15.89 -9.82 0.11
C TYR A 378 -16.07 -11.16 0.83
N ASP A 379 -16.83 -11.16 1.92
CA ASP A 379 -17.22 -12.36 2.66
C ASP A 379 -18.47 -12.98 2.01
N LYS A 380 -18.36 -14.23 1.54
CA LYS A 380 -19.47 -14.98 0.91
C LYS A 380 -20.63 -15.21 1.87
N LYS A 381 -20.39 -15.23 3.18
CA LYS A 381 -21.43 -15.54 4.18
C LYS A 381 -22.46 -14.43 4.34
N ASN A 382 -22.05 -13.17 4.19
CA ASN A 382 -22.86 -12.00 4.54
C ASN A 382 -22.72 -10.84 3.55
N SER A 383 -22.06 -11.06 2.40
CA SER A 383 -21.79 -10.04 1.38
C SER A 383 -20.93 -8.86 1.85
N ARG A 384 -20.35 -8.87 3.06
CA ARG A 384 -19.60 -7.72 3.58
C ARG A 384 -18.32 -7.49 2.78
N VAL A 385 -18.05 -6.24 2.44
CA VAL A 385 -16.79 -5.85 1.79
C VAL A 385 -15.62 -5.94 2.77
N LEU A 386 -14.56 -6.65 2.36
CA LEU A 386 -13.37 -6.91 3.17
C LEU A 386 -12.15 -6.13 2.69
N GLY A 387 -12.06 -5.84 1.40
CA GLY A 387 -10.94 -5.12 0.82
C GLY A 387 -11.10 -4.84 -0.67
N ALA A 388 -10.24 -3.97 -1.17
CA ALA A 388 -10.12 -3.70 -2.60
C ALA A 388 -8.72 -3.28 -2.98
N GLN A 389 -8.37 -3.51 -4.24
CA GLN A 389 -7.12 -3.11 -4.87
C GLN A 389 -7.43 -2.53 -6.25
N GLY A 390 -6.67 -1.51 -6.66
CA GLY A 390 -6.90 -0.80 -7.91
C GLY A 390 -5.60 -0.37 -8.58
N PHE A 391 -5.59 -0.41 -9.91
CA PHE A 391 -4.48 0.03 -10.75
C PHE A 391 -4.99 0.74 -12.01
N GLY A 392 -4.32 1.81 -12.44
CA GLY A 392 -4.68 2.56 -13.65
C GLY A 392 -4.15 3.99 -13.61
N LYS A 393 -4.26 4.73 -14.72
CA LYS A 393 -3.69 6.09 -14.81
C LYS A 393 -4.44 7.16 -14.04
N SER A 394 -5.76 7.03 -13.91
CA SER A 394 -6.59 8.09 -13.34
C SER A 394 -7.84 7.54 -12.67
N GLY A 395 -8.22 8.12 -11.52
CA GLY A 395 -9.47 7.82 -10.82
C GLY A 395 -9.46 6.51 -10.05
N VAL A 396 -8.29 5.96 -9.74
CA VAL A 396 -8.11 4.74 -8.95
C VAL A 396 -8.30 5.06 -7.47
N GLU A 397 -7.61 6.09 -6.99
CA GLU A 397 -7.68 6.62 -5.64
C GLU A 397 -9.12 6.95 -5.23
N LYS A 398 -9.90 7.57 -6.14
CA LYS A 398 -11.33 7.83 -5.91
C LYS A 398 -12.10 6.56 -5.55
N ARG A 399 -11.88 5.45 -6.27
CA ARG A 399 -12.61 4.19 -6.03
C ARG A 399 -12.15 3.49 -4.76
N ILE A 400 -10.85 3.53 -4.47
CA ILE A 400 -10.31 3.00 -3.22
C ILE A 400 -10.81 3.79 -2.01
N ASP A 401 -10.95 5.11 -2.11
CA ASP A 401 -11.53 5.93 -1.05
C ASP A 401 -13.02 5.62 -0.80
N VAL A 402 -13.83 5.48 -1.86
CA VAL A 402 -15.24 5.06 -1.73
C VAL A 402 -15.32 3.70 -1.04
N ILE A 403 -14.53 2.71 -1.47
CA ILE A 403 -14.55 1.37 -0.88
C ILE A 403 -13.99 1.39 0.56
N SER A 404 -13.03 2.26 0.86
CA SER A 404 -12.51 2.45 2.22
C SER A 404 -13.59 2.93 3.19
N VAL A 405 -14.43 3.87 2.75
CA VAL A 405 -15.62 4.31 3.49
C VAL A 405 -16.60 3.15 3.66
N ALA A 406 -16.85 2.39 2.60
CA ALA A 406 -17.77 1.25 2.65
C ALA A 406 -17.33 0.16 3.63
N ILE A 407 -16.05 -0.19 3.65
CA ILE A 407 -15.46 -1.11 4.65
C ILE A 407 -15.62 -0.54 6.06
N HIS A 408 -15.44 0.78 6.23
CA HIS A 408 -15.62 1.43 7.53
C HIS A 408 -17.07 1.34 8.01
N GLY A 409 -18.03 1.53 7.10
CA GLY A 409 -19.47 1.38 7.32
C GLY A 409 -19.95 -0.06 7.42
N LYS A 410 -19.07 -1.05 7.20
CA LYS A 410 -19.41 -2.48 7.11
C LYS A 410 -20.46 -2.79 6.03
N MET A 411 -20.45 -2.01 4.96
CA MET A 411 -21.38 -2.14 3.84
C MET A 411 -21.22 -3.49 3.13
N THR A 412 -22.33 -3.98 2.57
CA THR A 412 -22.39 -5.21 1.78
C THR A 412 -22.28 -4.93 0.28
N LEU A 413 -22.24 -5.99 -0.54
CA LEU A 413 -22.30 -5.87 -2.00
C LEU A 413 -23.55 -5.09 -2.44
N GLU A 414 -24.68 -5.39 -1.83
CA GLU A 414 -25.98 -4.76 -2.09
C GLU A 414 -25.92 -3.25 -1.83
N ASP A 415 -25.33 -2.85 -0.69
CA ASP A 415 -25.11 -1.43 -0.40
C ASP A 415 -24.19 -0.75 -1.44
N LEU A 416 -23.12 -1.43 -1.90
CA LEU A 416 -22.20 -0.90 -2.92
C LEU A 416 -22.89 -0.74 -4.28
N SER A 417 -23.80 -1.65 -4.61
CA SER A 417 -24.54 -1.65 -5.87
C SER A 417 -25.43 -0.41 -6.01
N GLU A 418 -25.99 0.06 -4.90
CA GLU A 418 -26.94 1.18 -4.82
C GLU A 418 -26.30 2.56 -4.55
N LEU A 419 -24.97 2.62 -4.41
CA LEU A 419 -24.27 3.89 -4.16
C LEU A 419 -24.55 4.92 -5.26
N ASP A 420 -25.17 6.04 -4.86
CA ASP A 420 -25.41 7.21 -5.71
C ASP A 420 -24.15 8.09 -5.75
N LEU A 421 -23.29 7.85 -6.74
CA LEU A 421 -22.01 8.52 -6.90
C LEU A 421 -22.09 9.63 -7.94
N ALA A 422 -21.37 10.73 -7.70
CA ALA A 422 -21.36 11.89 -8.57
C ALA A 422 -20.99 11.53 -10.03
N TYR A 423 -21.89 11.86 -10.95
CA TYR A 423 -21.75 11.57 -12.38
C TYR A 423 -21.90 12.81 -13.25
N SER A 424 -20.87 13.04 -14.06
CA SER A 424 -20.98 13.64 -15.39
C SER A 424 -19.86 13.05 -16.27
N PRO A 425 -19.91 13.18 -17.61
CA PRO A 425 -19.01 12.47 -18.53
C PRO A 425 -17.51 12.60 -18.25
N PRO A 426 -16.97 13.75 -17.79
CA PRO A 426 -15.54 13.89 -17.46
C PRO A 426 -15.08 13.14 -16.20
N TYR A 427 -16.01 12.72 -15.32
CA TYR A 427 -15.66 12.26 -13.97
C TYR A 427 -16.06 10.81 -13.69
N SER A 428 -17.13 10.30 -14.29
CA SER A 428 -17.57 8.92 -14.10
C SER A 428 -18.41 8.42 -15.29
N SER A 429 -19.05 7.27 -15.12
CA SER A 429 -20.13 6.76 -15.97
C SER A 429 -21.39 6.58 -15.14
N ALA A 430 -22.56 6.46 -15.81
CA ALA A 430 -23.85 6.29 -15.14
C ALA A 430 -23.84 5.20 -14.04
N ASN A 431 -23.14 4.09 -14.29
CA ASN A 431 -22.72 3.17 -13.25
C ASN A 431 -21.21 3.32 -13.05
N ASP A 432 -20.77 3.76 -11.86
CA ASP A 432 -19.35 3.86 -11.53
C ASP A 432 -18.71 2.47 -11.56
N PRO A 433 -17.39 2.35 -11.80
CA PRO A 433 -16.64 1.14 -11.51
C PRO A 433 -16.97 0.48 -10.16
N VAL A 434 -17.29 1.23 -9.09
CA VAL A 434 -17.74 0.64 -7.80
C VAL A 434 -19.10 -0.07 -7.93
N ASN A 435 -20.10 0.54 -8.58
CA ASN A 435 -21.39 -0.13 -8.80
C ASN A 435 -21.20 -1.40 -9.66
N MET A 436 -20.39 -1.27 -10.72
CA MET A 436 -20.17 -2.37 -11.68
C MET A 436 -19.50 -3.59 -11.06
N ILE A 437 -18.49 -3.39 -10.20
CA ILE A 437 -17.82 -4.53 -9.54
C ILE A 437 -18.76 -5.21 -8.52
N ALA A 438 -19.66 -4.46 -7.88
CA ALA A 438 -20.68 -5.00 -6.99
C ALA A 438 -21.72 -5.82 -7.76
N PHE A 439 -22.24 -5.33 -8.89
CA PHE A 439 -23.16 -6.10 -9.74
C PHE A 439 -22.56 -7.44 -10.18
N ILE A 440 -21.26 -7.47 -10.52
CA ILE A 440 -20.58 -8.71 -10.90
C ILE A 440 -20.47 -9.66 -9.71
N ALA A 441 -20.11 -9.15 -8.53
CA ALA A 441 -20.02 -9.93 -7.31
C ALA A 441 -21.38 -10.53 -6.91
N GLU A 442 -22.47 -9.76 -6.98
CA GLU A 442 -23.83 -10.24 -6.71
C GLU A 442 -24.31 -11.28 -7.71
N ASN A 443 -24.05 -11.04 -9.00
CA ASN A 443 -24.40 -11.99 -10.06
C ASN A 443 -23.67 -13.33 -9.89
N SER A 444 -22.42 -13.29 -9.42
CA SER A 444 -21.66 -14.51 -9.09
C SER A 444 -22.25 -15.21 -7.86
N ARG A 445 -22.48 -14.46 -6.78
CA ARG A 445 -23.01 -14.98 -5.50
C ARG A 445 -24.41 -15.60 -5.64
N SER A 446 -25.28 -14.98 -6.43
CA SER A 446 -26.64 -15.49 -6.69
C SER A 446 -26.69 -16.66 -7.66
N GLY A 447 -25.57 -16.99 -8.33
CA GLY A 447 -25.55 -17.97 -9.41
C GLY A 447 -26.17 -17.48 -10.72
N PHE A 448 -26.59 -16.22 -10.81
CA PHE A 448 -27.12 -15.64 -12.05
C PHE A 448 -26.08 -15.65 -13.16
N SER A 449 -24.84 -15.30 -12.84
CA SER A 449 -23.69 -15.42 -13.72
C SER A 449 -22.48 -15.87 -12.91
N PRO A 450 -22.30 -17.18 -12.71
CA PRO A 450 -21.18 -17.72 -11.93
C PRO A 450 -19.84 -17.24 -12.49
N THR A 451 -18.93 -16.87 -11.61
CA THR A 451 -17.58 -16.44 -11.99
C THR A 451 -16.50 -17.27 -11.31
N VAL A 452 -15.35 -17.39 -11.96
CA VAL A 452 -14.10 -17.84 -11.34
C VAL A 452 -13.01 -16.79 -11.54
N THR A 453 -12.12 -16.67 -10.58
CA THR A 453 -10.85 -15.93 -10.75
C THR A 453 -9.86 -16.74 -11.60
N SER A 454 -8.80 -16.10 -12.13
CA SER A 454 -7.73 -16.81 -12.84
C SER A 454 -7.08 -17.91 -11.99
N ARG A 455 -6.95 -17.68 -10.67
CA ARG A 455 -6.41 -18.65 -9.72
C ARG A 455 -7.34 -19.84 -9.52
N GLU A 456 -8.63 -19.58 -9.34
CA GLU A 456 -9.63 -20.64 -9.23
C GLU A 456 -9.74 -21.43 -10.54
N LEU A 457 -9.68 -20.75 -11.68
CA LEU A 457 -9.61 -21.38 -13.00
C LEU A 457 -8.42 -22.35 -13.07
N LYS A 458 -7.20 -21.92 -12.72
CA LYS A 458 -6.02 -22.79 -12.69
C LYS A 458 -6.26 -24.05 -11.85
N ASN A 459 -6.84 -23.90 -10.66
CA ASN A 459 -7.05 -25.01 -9.74
C ASN A 459 -8.16 -25.98 -10.20
N GLN A 460 -9.09 -25.52 -11.04
CA GLN A 460 -10.26 -26.30 -11.46
C GLN A 460 -10.17 -26.79 -12.91
N PHE A 461 -9.29 -26.23 -13.74
CA PHE A 461 -9.18 -26.55 -15.15
C PHE A 461 -8.50 -27.92 -15.36
N SER A 462 -9.09 -28.72 -16.25
CA SER A 462 -8.54 -30.00 -16.70
C SER A 462 -8.88 -30.19 -18.17
N GLU A 463 -7.88 -30.37 -19.03
CA GLU A 463 -8.05 -30.47 -20.50
C GLU A 463 -9.04 -31.58 -20.91
N ASN A 464 -9.09 -32.68 -20.15
CA ASN A 464 -9.98 -33.80 -20.44
C ASN A 464 -11.45 -33.48 -20.14
N ASN A 465 -11.72 -32.71 -19.09
CA ASN A 465 -13.07 -32.50 -18.55
C ASN A 465 -13.60 -31.07 -18.70
N SER A 466 -12.76 -30.15 -19.17
CA SER A 466 -13.07 -28.72 -19.26
C SER A 466 -12.83 -28.18 -20.68
N VAL A 467 -13.44 -27.04 -20.99
CA VAL A 467 -13.17 -26.25 -22.20
C VAL A 467 -12.95 -24.80 -21.79
N LEU A 468 -11.88 -24.21 -22.28
CA LEU A 468 -11.70 -22.76 -22.31
C LEU A 468 -12.38 -22.21 -23.56
N LEU A 469 -13.41 -21.41 -23.40
CA LEU A 469 -14.17 -20.79 -24.49
C LEU A 469 -13.81 -19.30 -24.59
N ASP A 470 -13.07 -18.95 -25.64
CA ASP A 470 -12.75 -17.57 -25.98
C ASP A 470 -13.86 -16.97 -26.84
N VAL A 471 -14.60 -16.01 -26.28
CA VAL A 471 -15.72 -15.35 -26.97
C VAL A 471 -15.37 -13.99 -27.57
N ARG A 472 -14.06 -13.68 -27.70
CA ARG A 472 -13.58 -12.51 -28.45
C ARG A 472 -13.74 -12.74 -29.95
N ASN A 473 -13.70 -11.66 -30.72
CA ASN A 473 -13.70 -11.76 -32.17
C ASN A 473 -12.39 -12.39 -32.69
N LEU A 474 -12.41 -12.88 -33.93
CA LEU A 474 -11.26 -13.57 -34.52
C LEU A 474 -10.01 -12.70 -34.58
N GLY A 475 -10.13 -11.40 -34.83
CA GLY A 475 -8.99 -10.49 -34.88
C GLY A 475 -8.29 -10.32 -33.53
N GLU A 476 -9.02 -10.31 -32.41
CA GLU A 476 -8.46 -10.33 -31.06
C GLU A 476 -7.81 -11.68 -30.75
N TYR A 477 -8.42 -12.78 -31.19
CA TYR A 477 -7.92 -14.14 -30.98
C TYR A 477 -6.60 -14.38 -31.72
N SER A 478 -6.53 -13.98 -33.00
CA SER A 478 -5.32 -14.14 -33.84
C SER A 478 -4.12 -13.37 -33.30
N LYS A 479 -4.31 -12.19 -32.70
CA LYS A 479 -3.22 -11.41 -32.09
C LYS A 479 -2.64 -12.03 -30.83
N GLY A 480 -3.45 -12.82 -30.13
CA GLY A 480 -3.01 -13.54 -28.95
C GLY A 480 -4.17 -14.17 -28.18
N HIS A 481 -4.01 -15.42 -27.78
CA HIS A 481 -5.03 -16.20 -27.07
C HIS A 481 -4.41 -17.22 -26.13
N ILE A 482 -5.23 -17.77 -25.24
CA ILE A 482 -4.79 -18.84 -24.34
C ILE A 482 -4.70 -20.14 -25.14
N LEU A 483 -3.57 -20.84 -25.01
CA LEU A 483 -3.34 -22.13 -25.67
C LEU A 483 -4.51 -23.10 -25.38
N ASN A 484 -4.92 -23.88 -26.38
CA ASN A 484 -6.02 -24.84 -26.31
C ASN A 484 -7.42 -24.25 -26.03
N SER A 485 -7.61 -22.93 -26.22
CA SER A 485 -8.94 -22.32 -26.16
C SER A 485 -9.73 -22.54 -27.46
N LEU A 486 -11.04 -22.78 -27.31
CA LEU A 486 -12.00 -22.82 -28.41
C LEU A 486 -12.51 -21.39 -28.67
N ASN A 487 -12.35 -20.88 -29.90
CA ASN A 487 -12.86 -19.55 -30.24
C ASN A 487 -14.25 -19.60 -30.90
N ILE A 488 -15.24 -19.02 -30.23
CA ILE A 488 -16.57 -18.75 -30.78
C ILE A 488 -16.98 -17.34 -30.35
N PRO A 489 -16.86 -16.33 -31.25
CA PRO A 489 -17.24 -14.96 -30.93
C PRO A 489 -18.66 -14.86 -30.35
N VAL A 490 -18.85 -14.01 -29.34
CA VAL A 490 -20.15 -13.89 -28.63
C VAL A 490 -21.33 -13.59 -29.57
N ASP A 491 -21.08 -12.85 -30.65
CA ASP A 491 -22.09 -12.47 -31.65
C ASP A 491 -22.49 -13.65 -32.55
N GLU A 492 -21.62 -14.66 -32.68
CA GLU A 492 -21.86 -15.90 -33.44
C GLU A 492 -22.36 -17.05 -32.56
N LEU A 493 -22.18 -16.94 -31.24
CA LEU A 493 -22.39 -18.01 -30.26
C LEU A 493 -23.76 -18.69 -30.37
N ARG A 494 -24.82 -17.93 -30.68
CA ARG A 494 -26.18 -18.47 -30.80
C ARG A 494 -26.32 -19.44 -31.98
N PHE A 495 -25.64 -19.15 -33.08
CA PHE A 495 -25.70 -19.95 -34.31
C PHE A 495 -24.76 -21.15 -34.25
N ARG A 496 -23.68 -21.02 -33.47
CA ARG A 496 -22.60 -22.01 -33.33
C ARG A 496 -22.65 -22.78 -32.01
N ILE A 497 -23.75 -22.69 -31.27
CA ILE A 497 -23.86 -23.29 -29.93
C ILE A 497 -23.71 -24.82 -29.91
N SER A 498 -24.05 -25.47 -31.03
CA SER A 498 -23.89 -26.92 -31.22
C SER A 498 -22.44 -27.38 -31.27
N GLU A 499 -21.48 -26.48 -31.53
CA GLU A 499 -20.05 -26.78 -31.51
C GLU A 499 -19.51 -26.96 -30.08
N ILE A 500 -20.27 -26.54 -29.06
CA ILE A 500 -19.80 -26.52 -27.67
C ILE A 500 -20.25 -27.81 -26.94
N PRO A 501 -19.33 -28.56 -26.32
CA PRO A 501 -19.66 -29.80 -25.64
C PRO A 501 -20.48 -29.54 -24.36
N LYS A 502 -21.70 -30.07 -24.30
CA LYS A 502 -22.62 -29.91 -23.15
C LYS A 502 -22.23 -30.69 -21.90
N ASN A 503 -21.38 -31.71 -22.04
CA ASN A 503 -20.95 -32.60 -20.95
C ASN A 503 -19.62 -32.19 -20.31
N LYS A 504 -19.03 -31.07 -20.72
CA LYS A 504 -17.79 -30.54 -20.15
C LYS A 504 -18.06 -29.28 -19.33
N LYS A 505 -17.18 -29.04 -18.36
CA LYS A 505 -17.14 -27.76 -17.62
C LYS A 505 -16.65 -26.66 -18.55
N LEU A 506 -17.36 -25.55 -18.64
CA LEU A 506 -17.01 -24.43 -19.50
C LEU A 506 -16.45 -23.27 -18.70
N PHE A 507 -15.27 -22.81 -19.09
CA PHE A 507 -14.67 -21.57 -18.60
C PHE A 507 -14.66 -20.56 -19.75
N VAL A 508 -15.56 -19.60 -19.66
CA VAL A 508 -15.78 -18.60 -20.71
C VAL A 508 -14.98 -17.36 -20.38
N TYR A 509 -14.18 -16.88 -21.32
CA TYR A 509 -13.47 -15.63 -21.16
C TYR A 509 -13.60 -14.74 -22.39
N CYS A 510 -13.45 -13.44 -22.17
CA CYS A 510 -13.26 -12.46 -23.23
C CYS A 510 -12.11 -11.52 -22.85
N ARG A 511 -12.03 -10.31 -23.43
CA ARG A 511 -10.99 -9.34 -23.03
C ARG A 511 -11.05 -9.00 -21.52
N VAL A 512 -12.23 -8.61 -21.03
CA VAL A 512 -12.40 -8.01 -19.68
C VAL A 512 -13.51 -8.66 -18.83
N GLY A 513 -14.11 -9.76 -19.30
CA GLY A 513 -15.21 -10.47 -18.63
C GLY A 513 -16.63 -10.08 -19.04
N PHE A 514 -16.87 -8.90 -19.64
CA PHE A 514 -18.24 -8.46 -20.01
C PHE A 514 -18.89 -9.34 -21.09
N ARG A 515 -18.23 -9.55 -22.24
CA ARG A 515 -18.74 -10.47 -23.28
C ARG A 515 -18.81 -11.92 -22.78
N GLY A 516 -17.91 -12.31 -21.88
CA GLY A 516 -17.95 -13.63 -21.23
C GLY A 516 -19.17 -13.80 -20.33
N HIS A 517 -19.62 -12.75 -19.63
CA HIS A 517 -20.89 -12.74 -18.91
C HIS A 517 -22.08 -12.97 -19.85
N LEU A 518 -22.15 -12.25 -20.98
CA LEU A 518 -23.22 -12.45 -21.97
C LEU A 518 -23.23 -13.90 -22.47
N ALA A 519 -22.08 -14.43 -22.88
CA ALA A 519 -21.95 -15.81 -23.33
C ALA A 519 -22.34 -16.83 -22.24
N THR A 520 -21.94 -16.60 -20.99
CA THR A 520 -22.33 -17.44 -19.85
C THR A 520 -23.85 -17.48 -19.68
N ARG A 521 -24.53 -16.33 -19.76
CA ARG A 521 -25.99 -16.26 -19.70
C ARG A 521 -26.65 -16.98 -20.88
N ILE A 522 -26.09 -16.86 -22.08
CA ILE A 522 -26.56 -17.57 -23.27
C ILE A 522 -26.50 -19.09 -23.06
N LEU A 523 -25.35 -19.60 -22.62
CA LEU A 523 -25.12 -21.02 -22.43
C LEU A 523 -26.02 -21.60 -21.32
N LEU A 524 -26.10 -20.94 -20.16
CA LEU A 524 -26.96 -21.39 -19.07
C LEU A 524 -28.44 -21.49 -19.49
N GLN A 525 -28.94 -20.51 -20.26
CA GLN A 525 -30.32 -20.51 -20.77
C GLN A 525 -30.56 -21.57 -21.86
N ASN A 526 -29.50 -22.13 -22.46
CA ASN A 526 -29.56 -23.21 -23.45
C ASN A 526 -29.23 -24.60 -22.85
N GLY A 527 -29.33 -24.73 -21.52
CA GLY A 527 -29.26 -26.00 -20.81
C GLY A 527 -27.84 -26.49 -20.49
N PHE A 528 -26.81 -25.66 -20.68
CA PHE A 528 -25.49 -25.94 -20.13
C PHE A 528 -25.54 -25.75 -18.60
N LYS A 529 -24.99 -26.69 -17.84
CA LYS A 529 -25.13 -26.72 -16.37
C LYS A 529 -23.91 -26.20 -15.61
N ASP A 530 -22.71 -26.33 -16.20
CA ASP A 530 -21.44 -26.05 -15.53
C ASP A 530 -20.64 -25.02 -16.34
N VAL A 531 -21.06 -23.74 -16.26
CA VAL A 531 -20.51 -22.63 -17.04
C VAL A 531 -20.07 -21.50 -16.11
N TRP A 532 -18.81 -21.10 -16.23
CA TRP A 532 -18.18 -20.09 -15.39
C TRP A 532 -17.55 -19.00 -16.25
N ASN A 533 -17.87 -17.75 -15.96
CA ASN A 533 -17.19 -16.61 -16.55
C ASN A 533 -15.87 -16.35 -15.83
N VAL A 534 -14.77 -16.19 -16.56
CA VAL A 534 -13.49 -15.79 -15.96
C VAL A 534 -13.54 -14.29 -15.63
N SER A 535 -13.54 -13.97 -14.34
CA SER A 535 -13.56 -12.59 -13.84
C SER A 535 -12.32 -11.84 -14.34
N GLY A 536 -12.49 -10.62 -14.85
CA GLY A 536 -11.41 -9.85 -15.50
C GLY A 536 -11.01 -10.35 -16.90
N GLY A 537 -11.47 -11.52 -17.34
CA GLY A 537 -11.15 -12.06 -18.67
C GLY A 537 -9.66 -12.35 -18.88
N ILE A 538 -9.19 -12.31 -20.13
CA ILE A 538 -7.81 -12.64 -20.51
C ILE A 538 -6.78 -11.72 -19.84
N LEU A 539 -7.13 -10.46 -19.54
CA LEU A 539 -6.21 -9.54 -18.86
C LEU A 539 -5.83 -10.04 -17.45
N SER A 540 -6.80 -10.57 -16.70
CA SER A 540 -6.56 -11.22 -15.40
C SER A 540 -5.86 -12.57 -15.56
N ILE A 541 -6.13 -13.33 -16.63
CA ILE A 541 -5.45 -14.62 -16.87
C ILE A 541 -3.94 -14.39 -17.07
N LEU A 542 -3.59 -13.43 -17.93
CA LEU A 542 -2.19 -13.09 -18.22
C LEU A 542 -1.50 -12.47 -17.01
N ALA A 543 -2.20 -11.66 -16.21
CA ALA A 543 -1.63 -11.05 -15.01
C ALA A 543 -1.32 -12.07 -13.90
N GLU A 544 -2.12 -13.14 -13.77
CA GLU A 544 -1.77 -14.25 -12.86
C GLU A 544 -0.63 -15.11 -13.45
N GLY A 545 -0.49 -15.18 -14.79
CA GLY A 545 0.66 -15.83 -15.46
C GLY A 545 0.67 -17.36 -15.37
N GLU A 546 -0.52 -17.96 -15.33
CA GLU A 546 -0.70 -19.41 -15.10
C GLU A 546 -1.10 -20.18 -16.36
N PHE A 547 -1.32 -19.47 -17.47
CA PHE A 547 -1.74 -20.03 -18.75
C PHE A 547 -0.79 -19.55 -19.85
N GLU A 548 -0.49 -20.43 -20.79
CA GLU A 548 0.35 -20.11 -21.94
C GLU A 548 -0.42 -19.25 -22.95
N GLU A 549 0.19 -18.14 -23.35
CA GLU A 549 -0.32 -17.24 -24.37
C GLU A 549 0.33 -17.58 -25.71
N VAL A 550 -0.47 -17.96 -26.71
CA VAL A 550 -0.02 -18.05 -28.09
C VAL A 550 0.01 -16.63 -28.64
N LYS A 551 1.17 -16.18 -29.13
CA LYS A 551 1.36 -14.89 -29.82
C LYS A 551 1.70 -15.12 -31.28
N GLU A 552 1.27 -14.16 -32.11
CA GLU A 552 1.65 -14.09 -33.52
C GLU A 552 3.14 -13.75 -33.72
#